data_AF-A0AAD7WEI2-F1
#
_entry.id   AF-A0AAD7WEI2-F1
#
_cell.length_a   1.000
_cell.length_b   1.000
_cell.length_c   1.000
_cell.angle_alpha   90.00
_cell.angle_beta   90.00
_cell.angle_gamma   90.00
#
_symmetry.space_group_name_H-M   'P 1'
#
loop_
_entity.id
_entity.type
_entity.pdbx_description
1 polymer ?
#
loop_
_entity_poly.entity_id
_entity_poly.type
_entity_poly.pdbx_seq_one_letter_code
_entity_poly.pdbx_strand_id
1 'polypeptide(L)'
;MEKEVISLKEQLLERDKEIAVLKDKLAQLQTLHRSNKPLNELQEKVTTLPPLKAKTTLTNEEIMRYSRQLLLPEFGVQGQLKLSQASVLVVGCGGLGCPLAQYLAAAGIGRLGLLDYDEVELSNLHRQILHGEDTRGQPKALSAAQAIRRLNPGVECVPYHLKFSHENALQLIQQYPPCVRSSA
;
A
#
# COMPACT_ATOMS: atom_id res chain seq x y z
N MET A 1 28.97 36.43 36.15
CA MET A 1 29.43 35.06 35.93
C MET A 1 28.61 34.02 36.69
N GLU A 2 28.66 33.91 38.03
CA GLU A 2 27.90 32.86 38.74
C GLU A 2 26.38 32.95 38.60
N LYS A 3 25.79 34.15 38.74
CA LYS A 3 24.35 34.37 38.55
C LYS A 3 23.87 34.02 37.12
N GLU A 4 24.74 34.24 36.15
CA GLU A 4 24.47 33.99 34.73
C GLU A 4 24.56 32.50 34.41
N VAL A 5 25.52 31.79 35.01
CA VAL A 5 25.62 30.32 34.94
C VAL A 5 24.42 29.64 35.61
N ILE A 6 23.93 30.16 36.73
CA ILE A 6 22.73 29.64 37.41
C ILE A 6 21.50 29.84 36.53
N SER A 7 21.31 31.04 35.97
CA SER A 7 20.21 31.34 35.06
C SER A 7 20.21 30.44 33.81
N LEU A 8 21.38 30.20 33.20
CA LEU A 8 21.51 29.32 32.04
C LEU A 8 21.20 27.85 32.38
N LYS A 9 21.57 27.39 33.58
CA LYS A 9 21.24 26.03 34.06
C LYS A 9 19.73 25.86 34.28
N GLU A 10 19.07 26.87 34.82
CA GLU A 10 17.61 26.87 34.97
C GLU A 10 16.92 26.85 33.60
N GLN A 11 17.40 27.65 32.63
CA GLN A 11 16.89 27.62 31.26
C GLN A 11 17.09 26.26 30.58
N LEU A 12 18.25 25.62 30.75
CA LEU A 12 18.50 24.27 30.24
C LEU A 12 17.51 23.26 30.83
N LEU A 13 17.28 23.31 32.14
CA LEU A 13 16.34 22.42 32.82
C LEU A 13 14.90 22.61 32.31
N GLU A 14 14.49 23.85 32.07
CA GLU A 14 13.18 24.19 31.50
C GLU A 14 13.04 23.61 30.07
N ARG A 15 14.08 23.79 29.23
CA ARG A 15 14.11 23.25 27.86
C ARG A 15 14.10 21.73 27.84
N ASP A 16 14.79 21.06 28.76
CA ASP A 16 14.82 19.60 28.83
C ASP A 16 13.43 19.03 29.19
N LYS A 17 12.69 19.71 30.07
CA LYS A 17 11.29 19.36 30.35
C LYS A 17 10.42 19.55 29.10
N GLU A 18 10.60 20.64 28.37
CA GLU A 18 9.88 20.93 27.13
C GLU A 18 10.16 19.85 26.05
N ILE A 19 11.44 19.45 25.90
CA ILE A 19 11.85 18.39 24.99
C ILE A 19 11.25 17.04 25.39
N ALA A 20 11.20 16.73 26.69
CA ALA A 20 10.58 15.49 27.18
C ALA A 20 9.09 15.43 26.82
N VAL A 21 8.35 16.52 27.03
CA VAL A 21 6.93 16.62 26.66
C VAL A 21 6.73 16.48 25.15
N LEU A 22 7.58 17.13 24.33
CA LEU A 22 7.49 17.03 22.87
C LEU A 22 7.80 15.61 22.38
N LYS A 23 8.75 14.90 23.00
CA LYS A 23 9.07 13.50 22.68
C LYS A 23 7.90 12.57 23.00
N ASP A 24 7.24 12.75 24.15
CA ASP A 24 6.05 11.98 24.51
C ASP A 24 4.89 12.25 23.53
N LYS A 25 4.68 13.52 23.18
CA LYS A 25 3.65 13.90 22.20
C LYS A 25 3.94 13.34 20.81
N LEU A 26 5.21 13.32 20.40
CA LEU A 26 5.66 12.66 19.17
C LEU A 26 5.40 11.15 19.22
N ALA A 27 5.74 10.48 20.32
CA ALA A 27 5.52 9.05 20.50
C ALA A 27 4.02 8.69 20.49
N GLN A 28 3.17 9.51 21.11
CA GLN A 28 1.70 9.39 21.07
C GLN A 28 1.16 9.59 19.65
N LEU A 29 1.61 10.62 18.94
CA LEU A 29 1.20 10.86 17.54
C LEU A 29 1.69 9.76 16.61
N GLN A 30 2.88 9.20 16.84
CA GLN A 30 3.41 8.06 16.09
C GLN A 30 2.66 6.75 16.38
N THR A 31 2.23 6.53 17.62
CA THR A 31 1.38 5.37 17.97
C THR A 31 -0.03 5.50 17.40
N LEU A 32 -0.63 6.69 17.46
CA LEU A 32 -1.87 7.02 16.76
C LEU A 32 -1.74 6.81 15.24
N HIS A 33 -0.61 7.23 14.64
CA HIS A 33 -0.30 6.97 13.22
C HIS A 33 -0.03 5.49 12.92
N ARG A 34 0.52 4.69 13.85
CA ARG A 34 0.68 3.24 13.69
C ARG A 34 -0.67 2.52 13.63
N SER A 35 -1.64 2.96 14.44
CA SER A 35 -3.02 2.44 14.41
C SER A 35 -3.76 2.83 13.13
N ASN A 36 -3.39 3.95 12.52
CA ASN A 36 -3.93 4.48 11.26
C ASN A 36 -2.94 4.38 10.09
N LYS A 37 -1.96 3.47 10.17
CA LYS A 37 -0.87 3.44 9.20
C LYS A 37 -1.48 3.20 7.83
N PRO A 38 -1.45 4.17 6.91
CA PRO A 38 -2.01 3.93 5.61
C PRO A 38 -1.15 2.83 4.99
N LEU A 39 -1.82 1.85 4.37
CA LEU A 39 -1.22 0.83 3.51
C LEU A 39 -0.61 1.45 2.23
N ASN A 40 0.07 2.58 2.39
CA ASN A 40 0.58 3.48 1.35
C ASN A 40 2.05 3.78 1.56
N GLU A 41 2.59 3.43 2.71
CA GLU A 41 4.02 3.54 2.91
C GLU A 41 4.70 2.51 2.02
N LEU A 42 5.56 3.05 1.15
CA LEU A 42 6.45 2.28 0.31
C LEU A 42 7.24 1.31 1.18
N GLN A 43 7.10 0.02 0.90
CA GLN A 43 7.82 -1.02 1.63
C GLN A 43 9.19 -1.22 1.00
N GLU A 44 10.23 -0.81 1.70
CA GLU A 44 11.64 -1.06 1.32
C GLU A 44 12.16 -2.41 1.83
N LYS A 45 11.31 -3.19 2.50
CA LYS A 45 11.61 -4.54 3.00
C LYS A 45 10.33 -5.33 3.15
N VAL A 46 10.44 -6.66 3.05
CA VAL A 46 9.28 -7.54 3.24
C VAL A 46 8.96 -7.63 4.72
N THR A 47 7.84 -7.05 5.11
CA THR A 47 7.26 -7.22 6.44
C THR A 47 6.08 -8.18 6.36
N THR A 48 5.81 -8.87 7.47
CA THR A 48 4.63 -9.71 7.61
C THR A 48 3.37 -8.85 7.64
N LEU A 49 2.42 -9.16 6.76
CA LEU A 49 1.13 -8.49 6.69
C LEU A 49 0.10 -9.17 7.60
N PRO A 50 -0.84 -8.40 8.18
CA PRO A 50 -1.98 -8.99 8.87
C PRO A 50 -2.85 -9.78 7.89
N PRO A 51 -3.58 -10.81 8.37
CA PRO A 51 -4.53 -11.54 7.54
C PRO A 51 -5.62 -10.59 7.02
N LEU A 52 -6.11 -10.86 5.80
CA LEU A 52 -7.25 -10.12 5.25
C LEU A 52 -8.48 -10.31 6.15
N LYS A 53 -9.24 -9.24 6.34
CA LYS A 53 -10.46 -9.30 7.14
C LYS A 53 -11.48 -10.15 6.42
N ALA A 54 -11.87 -11.27 7.03
CA ALA A 54 -12.94 -12.11 6.51
C ALA A 54 -14.23 -11.30 6.36
N LYS A 55 -14.89 -11.47 5.20
CA LYS A 55 -16.07 -10.69 4.82
C LYS A 55 -17.22 -11.63 4.46
N THR A 56 -18.31 -11.54 5.20
CA THR A 56 -19.48 -12.42 5.04
C THR A 56 -20.59 -11.81 4.18
N THR A 57 -20.60 -10.49 4.03
CA THR A 57 -21.62 -9.75 3.26
C THR A 57 -20.99 -8.57 2.51
N LEU A 58 -21.61 -8.20 1.39
CA LEU A 58 -21.24 -7.00 0.62
C LEU A 58 -22.02 -5.79 1.13
N THR A 59 -21.39 -4.62 1.13
CA THR A 59 -22.09 -3.36 1.42
C THR A 59 -22.93 -2.93 0.21
N ASN A 60 -23.87 -2.01 0.41
CA ASN A 60 -24.66 -1.46 -0.70
C ASN A 60 -23.78 -0.81 -1.79
N GLU A 61 -22.70 -0.13 -1.39
CA GLU A 61 -21.75 0.48 -2.33
C GLU A 61 -21.03 -0.57 -3.18
N GLU A 62 -20.65 -1.70 -2.59
CA GLU A 62 -20.02 -2.80 -3.31
C GLU A 62 -21.00 -3.53 -4.22
N ILE A 63 -22.24 -3.72 -3.78
CA ILE A 63 -23.30 -4.29 -4.62
C ILE A 63 -23.50 -3.41 -5.86
N MET A 64 -23.55 -2.08 -5.69
CA MET A 64 -23.68 -1.14 -6.80
C MET A 64 -22.45 -1.21 -7.72
N ARG A 65 -21.23 -1.17 -7.16
CA ARG A 65 -19.97 -1.20 -7.89
C ARG A 65 -19.78 -2.49 -8.70
N TYR A 66 -20.09 -3.63 -8.10
CA TYR A 66 -19.87 -4.96 -8.69
C TYR A 66 -21.13 -5.55 -9.34
N SER A 67 -22.21 -4.78 -9.43
CA SER A 67 -23.53 -5.22 -9.92
C SER A 67 -23.47 -6.09 -11.18
N ARG A 68 -22.68 -5.69 -12.19
CA ARG A 68 -22.52 -6.45 -13.44
C ARG A 68 -21.84 -7.82 -13.25
N GLN A 69 -20.89 -7.91 -12.32
CA GLN A 69 -20.18 -9.15 -12.00
C GLN A 69 -21.10 -10.09 -11.19
N LEU A 70 -21.90 -9.52 -10.28
CA LEU A 70 -22.86 -10.26 -9.45
C LEU A 70 -23.98 -10.93 -10.27
N LEU A 71 -24.29 -10.44 -11.46
CA LEU A 71 -25.28 -11.02 -12.36
C LEU A 71 -24.79 -12.30 -13.06
N LEU A 72 -23.48 -12.60 -13.04
CA LEU A 72 -22.93 -13.78 -13.69
C LEU A 72 -23.30 -15.05 -12.88
N PRO A 73 -23.99 -16.04 -13.48
CA PRO A 73 -24.49 -17.20 -12.75
C PRO A 73 -23.43 -18.00 -12.01
N GLU A 74 -22.23 -18.14 -12.59
CA GLU A 74 -21.12 -18.90 -12.01
C GLU A 74 -20.30 -18.13 -10.97
N PHE A 75 -20.55 -16.82 -10.83
CA PHE A 75 -19.80 -15.95 -9.92
C PHE A 75 -20.66 -15.49 -8.74
N GLY A 76 -21.69 -14.66 -9.03
CA GLY A 76 -22.62 -14.16 -8.02
C GLY A 76 -21.96 -13.49 -6.80
N VAL A 77 -22.74 -13.36 -5.73
CA VAL A 77 -22.29 -12.77 -4.45
C VAL A 77 -21.18 -13.60 -3.80
N GLN A 78 -21.28 -14.93 -3.87
CA GLN A 78 -20.30 -15.82 -3.26
C GLN A 78 -18.93 -15.72 -3.93
N GLY A 79 -18.89 -15.63 -5.26
CA GLY A 79 -17.65 -15.38 -6.01
C GLY A 79 -17.02 -14.04 -5.65
N GLN A 80 -17.82 -12.97 -5.58
CA GLN A 80 -17.33 -11.65 -5.18
C GLN A 80 -16.78 -11.64 -3.75
N LEU A 81 -17.45 -12.31 -2.79
CA LEU A 81 -16.95 -12.43 -1.42
C LEU A 81 -15.61 -13.17 -1.37
N LYS A 82 -15.49 -14.29 -2.10
CA LYS A 82 -14.22 -15.02 -2.23
C LYS A 82 -13.12 -14.14 -2.82
N LEU A 83 -13.42 -13.39 -3.88
CA LEU A 83 -12.47 -12.48 -4.52
C LEU A 83 -12.02 -11.36 -3.57
N SER A 84 -12.95 -10.79 -2.79
CA SER A 84 -12.64 -9.76 -1.79
C SER A 84 -11.77 -10.26 -0.62
N GLN A 85 -11.62 -11.58 -0.47
CA GLN A 85 -10.76 -12.22 0.53
C GLN A 85 -9.47 -12.76 -0.08
N ALA A 86 -9.32 -12.70 -1.40
CA ALA A 86 -8.13 -13.14 -2.09
C ALA A 86 -7.07 -12.04 -2.16
N SER A 87 -5.81 -12.46 -2.28
CA SER A 87 -4.65 -11.59 -2.33
C SER A 87 -3.75 -11.99 -3.49
N VAL A 88 -3.29 -11.04 -4.29
CA VAL A 88 -2.38 -11.29 -5.41
C VAL A 88 -1.14 -10.39 -5.29
N LEU A 89 0.03 -10.97 -5.53
CA LEU A 89 1.27 -10.21 -5.74
C LEU A 89 1.49 -10.03 -7.23
N VAL A 90 1.63 -8.78 -7.66
CA VAL A 90 2.06 -8.39 -9.01
C VAL A 90 3.53 -8.00 -8.93
N VAL A 91 4.37 -8.82 -9.55
CA VAL A 91 5.81 -8.56 -9.69
C VAL A 91 6.05 -7.84 -11.01
N GLY A 92 6.43 -6.57 -10.93
CA GLY A 92 6.56 -5.64 -12.05
C GLY A 92 5.29 -4.81 -12.23
N CYS A 93 5.40 -3.49 -12.08
CA CYS A 93 4.35 -2.50 -12.32
C CYS A 93 4.50 -1.83 -13.70
N GLY A 94 5.15 -2.50 -14.65
CA GLY A 94 5.37 -2.01 -16.02
C GLY A 94 4.19 -2.27 -16.96
N GLY A 95 4.47 -2.48 -18.25
CA GLY A 95 3.44 -2.52 -19.30
C GLY A 95 2.43 -3.66 -19.18
N LEU A 96 2.81 -4.77 -18.56
CA LEU A 96 1.93 -5.92 -18.31
C LEU A 96 1.31 -5.88 -16.91
N GLY A 97 2.08 -5.45 -15.91
CA GLY A 97 1.61 -5.30 -14.53
C GLY A 97 0.54 -4.23 -14.37
N CYS A 98 0.65 -3.12 -15.10
CA CYS A 98 -0.33 -2.03 -15.10
C CYS A 98 -1.77 -2.53 -15.40
N PRO A 99 -2.05 -3.11 -16.58
CA PRO A 99 -3.40 -3.58 -16.90
C PRO A 99 -3.83 -4.72 -15.97
N LEU A 100 -2.93 -5.64 -15.58
CA LEU A 100 -3.26 -6.73 -14.66
C LEU A 100 -3.76 -6.19 -13.31
N ALA A 101 -2.99 -5.31 -12.67
CA ALA A 101 -3.35 -4.71 -11.40
C ALA A 101 -4.65 -3.89 -11.52
N GLN A 102 -4.83 -3.17 -12.63
CA GLN A 102 -6.05 -2.41 -12.91
C GLN A 102 -7.30 -3.30 -12.93
N TYR A 103 -7.26 -4.41 -13.67
CA TYR A 103 -8.40 -5.30 -13.78
C TYR A 103 -8.67 -6.08 -12.49
N LEU A 104 -7.63 -6.54 -11.78
CA LEU A 104 -7.80 -7.20 -10.48
C LEU A 104 -8.46 -6.25 -9.47
N ALA A 105 -8.02 -5.00 -9.44
CA ALA A 105 -8.61 -3.99 -8.57
C ALA A 105 -10.05 -3.63 -8.97
N ALA A 106 -10.33 -3.46 -10.27
CA ALA A 106 -11.68 -3.21 -10.77
C ALA A 106 -12.64 -4.38 -10.47
N ALA A 107 -12.13 -5.62 -10.49
CA ALA A 107 -12.87 -6.81 -10.10
C ALA A 107 -13.13 -6.90 -8.58
N GLY A 108 -12.39 -6.14 -7.75
CA GLY A 108 -12.60 -6.11 -6.31
C GLY A 108 -11.85 -7.20 -5.56
N ILE A 109 -10.63 -7.53 -5.99
CA ILE A 109 -9.68 -8.32 -5.21
C ILE A 109 -9.48 -7.71 -3.81
N GLY A 110 -9.32 -8.55 -2.79
CA GLY A 110 -9.11 -8.08 -1.42
C GLY A 110 -7.82 -7.29 -1.24
N ARG A 111 -6.70 -7.88 -1.70
CA ARG A 111 -5.37 -7.28 -1.56
C ARG A 111 -4.54 -7.40 -2.83
N LEU A 112 -3.81 -6.33 -3.16
CA LEU A 112 -2.79 -6.29 -4.20
C LEU A 112 -1.44 -5.89 -3.61
N GLY A 113 -0.49 -6.81 -3.64
CA GLY A 113 0.93 -6.48 -3.51
C GLY A 113 1.46 -5.98 -4.85
N LEU A 114 2.08 -4.82 -4.87
CA LEU A 114 2.63 -4.18 -6.07
C LEU A 114 4.14 -4.04 -5.89
N LEU A 115 4.92 -4.91 -6.51
CA LEU A 115 6.37 -4.93 -6.35
C LEU A 115 7.06 -4.41 -7.61
N ASP A 116 7.82 -3.34 -7.48
CA ASP A 116 8.65 -2.80 -8.56
C ASP A 116 9.80 -1.95 -7.98
N TYR A 117 11.00 -2.12 -8.51
CA TYR A 117 12.20 -1.41 -8.06
C TYR A 117 12.55 -0.20 -8.95
N ASP A 118 11.83 0.01 -10.05
CA ASP A 118 12.05 1.15 -10.94
C ASP A 118 11.22 2.37 -10.52
N GLU A 119 11.57 3.52 -11.11
CA GLU A 119 10.80 4.77 -11.07
C GLU A 119 10.05 5.01 -12.38
N VAL A 120 9.04 5.87 -12.34
CA VAL A 120 8.23 6.25 -13.51
C VAL A 120 9.04 7.13 -14.46
N GLU A 121 9.13 6.71 -15.72
CA GLU A 121 9.81 7.44 -16.79
C GLU A 121 8.86 7.86 -17.93
N LEU A 122 9.13 9.00 -18.56
CA LEU A 122 8.35 9.52 -19.69
C LEU A 122 8.29 8.53 -20.86
N SER A 123 9.43 7.89 -21.17
CA SER A 123 9.58 6.90 -22.25
C SER A 123 8.67 5.67 -22.08
N ASN A 124 8.17 5.45 -20.86
CA ASN A 124 7.42 4.28 -20.46
C ASN A 124 5.90 4.53 -20.44
N LEU A 125 5.45 5.79 -20.43
CA LEU A 125 4.04 6.15 -20.24
C LEU A 125 3.10 5.67 -21.36
N HIS A 126 3.60 5.49 -22.59
CA HIS A 126 2.78 5.01 -23.71
C HIS A 126 2.18 3.60 -23.53
N ARG A 127 2.75 2.81 -22.59
CA ARG A 127 2.29 1.44 -22.31
C ARG A 127 2.02 1.15 -20.83
N GLN A 128 2.43 2.04 -19.93
CA GLN A 128 2.28 1.88 -18.48
C GLN A 128 1.14 2.76 -17.95
N ILE A 129 -0.09 2.38 -18.27
CA ILE A 129 -1.30 3.21 -18.13
C ILE A 129 -1.72 3.55 -16.69
N LEU A 130 -1.13 2.93 -15.67
CA LEU A 130 -1.36 3.33 -14.27
C LEU A 130 -0.56 4.58 -13.88
N HIS A 131 0.44 4.96 -14.68
CA HIS A 131 1.33 6.08 -14.41
C HIS A 131 0.95 7.30 -15.26
N GLY A 132 1.24 8.49 -14.73
CA GLY A 132 1.04 9.77 -15.41
C GLY A 132 2.29 10.64 -15.35
N GLU A 133 2.28 11.73 -16.13
CA GLU A 133 3.38 12.72 -16.13
C GLU A 133 3.62 13.35 -14.76
N ASP A 134 2.55 13.50 -13.97
CA ASP A 134 2.55 14.00 -12.59
C ASP A 134 3.25 13.05 -11.61
N THR A 135 3.38 11.77 -11.96
CA THR A 135 4.04 10.74 -11.15
C THR A 135 5.47 10.44 -11.60
N ARG A 136 6.02 11.20 -12.56
CA ARG A 136 7.39 11.00 -13.06
C ARG A 136 8.42 11.08 -11.92
N GLY A 137 9.38 10.16 -11.93
CA GLY A 137 10.42 10.05 -10.88
C GLY A 137 9.91 9.46 -9.56
N GLN A 138 8.63 9.11 -9.45
CA GLN A 138 8.14 8.36 -8.29
C GLN A 138 8.39 6.86 -8.50
N PRO A 139 8.61 6.09 -7.41
CA PRO A 139 8.60 4.64 -7.46
C PRO A 139 7.36 4.08 -8.16
N LYS A 140 7.53 3.20 -9.16
CA LYS A 140 6.40 2.63 -9.93
C LYS A 140 5.39 1.93 -9.02
N ALA A 141 5.86 1.19 -8.02
CA ALA A 141 5.02 0.52 -7.04
C ALA A 141 4.08 1.50 -6.31
N LEU A 142 4.61 2.67 -5.91
CA LEU A 142 3.83 3.71 -5.23
C LEU A 142 2.83 4.37 -6.17
N SER A 143 3.28 4.77 -7.37
CA SER A 143 2.41 5.38 -8.39
C SER A 143 1.25 4.45 -8.77
N ALA A 144 1.53 3.15 -8.98
CA ALA A 144 0.50 2.15 -9.22
C ALA A 144 -0.48 2.02 -8.04
N ALA A 145 0.01 1.96 -6.79
CA ALA A 145 -0.87 1.85 -5.61
C ALA A 145 -1.81 3.07 -5.49
N GLN A 146 -1.32 4.27 -5.79
CA GLN A 146 -2.15 5.48 -5.80
C GLN A 146 -3.22 5.41 -6.90
N ALA A 147 -2.87 4.98 -8.11
CA ALA A 147 -3.80 4.82 -9.21
C ALA A 147 -4.89 3.78 -8.90
N ILE A 148 -4.49 2.63 -8.35
CA ILE A 148 -5.43 1.58 -7.94
C ILE A 148 -6.38 2.06 -6.86
N ARG A 149 -5.91 2.82 -5.87
CA ARG A 149 -6.81 3.37 -4.85
C ARG A 149 -7.84 4.34 -5.43
N ARG A 150 -7.45 5.19 -6.37
CA ARG A 150 -8.38 6.09 -7.07
C ARG A 150 -9.47 5.29 -7.80
N LEU A 151 -9.07 4.17 -8.42
CA LEU A 151 -10.00 3.27 -9.11
C LEU A 151 -10.92 2.53 -8.13
N ASN A 152 -10.35 1.92 -7.09
CA ASN A 152 -11.09 1.15 -6.11
C ASN A 152 -10.53 1.30 -4.69
N PRO A 153 -11.14 2.17 -3.85
CA PRO A 153 -10.68 2.38 -2.47
C PRO A 153 -10.95 1.17 -1.56
N GLY A 154 -11.78 0.21 -1.99
CA GLY A 154 -12.04 -1.03 -1.26
C GLY A 154 -10.93 -2.07 -1.35
N VAL A 155 -9.93 -1.86 -2.22
CA VAL A 155 -8.79 -2.78 -2.42
C VAL A 155 -7.63 -2.37 -1.53
N GLU A 156 -7.12 -3.30 -0.74
CA GLU A 156 -5.91 -3.11 0.05
C GLU A 156 -4.68 -3.18 -0.87
N CYS A 157 -4.00 -2.05 -1.09
CA CYS A 157 -2.76 -2.02 -1.89
C CYS A 157 -1.54 -2.06 -0.98
N VAL A 158 -0.49 -2.78 -1.36
CA VAL A 158 0.79 -2.80 -0.63
C VAL A 158 1.92 -2.55 -1.62
N PRO A 159 2.47 -1.33 -1.70
CA PRO A 159 3.57 -1.02 -2.62
C PRO A 159 4.92 -1.47 -2.04
N TYR A 160 5.68 -2.26 -2.78
CA TYR A 160 7.04 -2.68 -2.46
C TYR A 160 8.03 -2.09 -3.45
N HIS A 161 8.99 -1.30 -2.97
CA HIS A 161 10.09 -0.79 -3.78
C HIS A 161 11.33 -1.66 -3.60
N LEU A 162 11.27 -2.83 -4.21
CA LEU A 162 12.24 -3.90 -4.02
C LEU A 162 12.43 -4.67 -5.31
N LYS A 163 13.66 -5.12 -5.54
CA LYS A 163 13.91 -6.10 -6.61
C LYS A 163 13.49 -7.46 -6.12
N PHE A 164 12.70 -8.18 -6.94
CA PHE A 164 12.34 -9.55 -6.62
C PHE A 164 13.57 -10.46 -6.71
N SER A 165 13.94 -11.10 -5.61
CA SER A 165 15.16 -11.92 -5.49
C SER A 165 14.90 -13.18 -4.67
N HIS A 166 15.84 -14.13 -4.68
CA HIS A 166 15.74 -15.35 -3.88
C HIS A 166 15.64 -15.09 -2.37
N GLU A 167 16.20 -13.97 -1.89
CA GLU A 167 16.19 -13.58 -0.48
C GLU A 167 14.79 -13.19 0.01
N ASN A 168 13.98 -12.58 -0.86
CA ASN A 168 12.66 -12.06 -0.50
C ASN A 168 11.49 -12.85 -1.11
N ALA A 169 11.74 -13.69 -2.13
CA ALA A 169 10.71 -14.39 -2.88
C ALA A 169 9.81 -15.25 -2.00
N LEU A 170 10.38 -16.08 -1.12
CA LEU A 170 9.61 -16.98 -0.28
C LEU A 170 8.69 -16.21 0.67
N GLN A 171 9.23 -15.18 1.32
CA GLN A 171 8.47 -14.33 2.25
C GLN A 171 7.34 -13.58 1.55
N LEU A 172 7.55 -13.16 0.30
CA LEU A 172 6.52 -12.50 -0.50
C LEU A 172 5.44 -13.49 -0.93
N ILE A 173 5.81 -14.62 -1.56
CA ILE A 173 4.84 -15.58 -2.11
C ILE A 173 3.95 -16.16 -1.01
N GLN A 174 4.48 -16.43 0.18
CA GLN A 174 3.70 -16.94 1.31
C GLN A 174 2.56 -16.00 1.75
N GLN A 175 2.69 -14.70 1.50
CA GLN A 175 1.68 -13.71 1.87
C GLN A 175 0.61 -13.49 0.79
N TYR A 176 0.83 -14.03 -0.43
CA TYR A 176 -0.03 -13.81 -1.59
C TYR A 176 -0.30 -15.10 -2.38
N PRO A 177 -1.14 -16.00 -1.85
CA PRO A 177 -1.67 -17.12 -2.64
C PRO A 177 -2.88 -16.64 -3.46
N PRO A 178 -2.90 -16.66 -4.82
CA PRO A 178 -1.90 -16.99 -5.85
C PRO A 178 -0.99 -15.81 -6.27
N CYS A 179 0.26 -16.10 -6.70
CA CYS A 179 1.19 -15.08 -7.20
C CYS A 179 1.22 -15.02 -8.74
N VAL A 180 1.21 -13.82 -9.33
CA VAL A 180 1.30 -13.63 -10.79
C VAL A 180 2.57 -12.84 -11.13
N ARG A 181 3.48 -13.49 -11.87
CA ARG A 181 4.72 -12.84 -12.32
C ARG A 181 4.49 -12.16 -13.67
N SER A 182 4.84 -10.87 -13.76
CA SER A 182 4.66 -10.07 -14.96
C SER A 182 5.96 -9.33 -15.29
N SER A 183 6.94 -10.04 -15.85
CA SER A 183 8.18 -9.45 -16.35
C SER A 183 8.07 -9.17 -17.85
N ALA A 184 8.36 -7.93 -18.25
CA ALA A 184 8.66 -7.58 -19.64
C ALA A 184 10.17 -7.76 -19.89
#